data_AF-A0A821HYM0-F1
#
_entry.id   AF-A0A821HYM0-F1
#
_cell.length_a   1.000
_cell.length_b   1.000
_cell.length_c   1.000
_cell.angle_alpha   90.00
_cell.angle_beta   90.00
_cell.angle_gamma   90.00
#
_symmetry.space_group_name_H-M   'P 1'
#
loop_
_entity.id
_entity.type
_entity.pdbx_description
1 polymer ?
#
loop_
_entity_poly.entity_id
_entity_poly.type
_entity_poly.pdbx_seq_one_letter_code
_entity_poly.pdbx_strand_id
1 'polypeptide(L)'
;MNEQKKTESLLSTKDLAVLREFISIFTLFAEATTRTQAEQSISISLVGPSILAIYYDLENESRICKHTKSLCHALMTSLLARFGGFLLDLEIPVDDHVKHRNTFNLFSDDIFLVASFLDGQFRLRWIIQSALPLDTKDRLCEKIKNLVALWAFQLIGCNTDNQDGNVTQAEATTSTVGNVLLCTKDICDGGGLTPKRKSLFSYCEAPQN
;
A
#
# COMPACT_ATOMS: atom_id res chain seq x y z
N MET A 1 -43.02 -39.14 -24.46
CA MET A 1 -41.57 -38.95 -24.21
C MET A 1 -41.28 -37.48 -24.42
N ASN A 2 -41.35 -36.68 -23.35
CA ASN A 2 -41.00 -35.27 -23.41
C ASN A 2 -39.50 -35.16 -23.19
N GLU A 3 -38.74 -35.05 -24.28
CA GLU A 3 -37.37 -34.52 -24.21
C GLU A 3 -37.47 -33.06 -23.77
N GLN A 4 -37.44 -32.85 -22.45
CA GLN A 4 -37.12 -31.56 -21.86
C GLN A 4 -35.72 -31.21 -22.34
N LYS A 5 -35.68 -30.41 -23.40
CA LYS A 5 -34.53 -29.71 -23.92
C LYS A 5 -33.86 -29.00 -22.75
N LYS A 6 -32.82 -29.62 -22.20
CA LYS A 6 -31.92 -29.06 -21.19
C LYS A 6 -31.22 -27.90 -21.88
N THR A 7 -31.86 -26.74 -21.90
CA THR A 7 -31.21 -25.49 -22.29
C THR A 7 -30.12 -25.26 -21.28
N GLU A 8 -28.88 -25.57 -21.68
CA GLU A 8 -27.69 -25.07 -21.02
C GLU A 8 -27.91 -23.56 -20.85
N SER A 9 -28.09 -23.14 -19.60
CA SER A 9 -28.29 -21.74 -19.25
C SER A 9 -26.96 -21.03 -19.46
N LEU A 10 -26.67 -20.69 -20.71
CA LEU A 10 -25.51 -19.90 -21.08
C LEU A 10 -25.67 -18.52 -20.44
N LEU A 11 -24.61 -18.05 -19.78
CA LEU A 11 -24.56 -16.71 -19.17
C LEU A 11 -24.89 -15.65 -20.22
N SER A 12 -25.73 -14.69 -19.85
CA SER A 12 -26.02 -13.53 -20.68
C SER A 12 -24.76 -12.67 -20.87
N THR A 13 -24.71 -11.88 -21.94
CA THR A 13 -23.67 -10.85 -22.11
C THR A 13 -23.61 -9.89 -20.91
N LYS A 14 -24.75 -9.61 -20.27
CA LYS A 14 -24.79 -8.82 -19.03
C LYS A 14 -24.12 -9.54 -17.88
N ASP A 15 -24.38 -10.83 -17.71
CA ASP A 15 -23.78 -11.64 -16.64
C ASP A 15 -22.26 -11.74 -16.82
N LEU A 16 -21.79 -11.88 -18.06
CA LEU A 16 -20.37 -11.84 -18.38
C LEU A 16 -19.72 -10.47 -18.10
N ALA A 17 -20.42 -9.37 -18.37
CA ALA A 17 -19.94 -8.03 -18.04
C ALA A 17 -19.82 -7.82 -16.52
N VAL A 18 -20.84 -8.25 -15.77
CA VAL A 18 -20.84 -8.23 -14.31
C VAL A 18 -19.70 -9.08 -13.75
N LEU A 19 -19.51 -10.30 -14.27
CA LEU A 19 -18.45 -11.20 -13.83
C LEU A 19 -17.06 -10.62 -14.10
N ARG A 20 -16.86 -9.94 -15.23
CA ARG A 20 -15.60 -9.22 -15.51
C ARG A 20 -15.33 -8.12 -14.51
N GLU A 21 -16.33 -7.33 -14.13
CA GLU A 21 -16.18 -6.30 -13.09
C GLU A 21 -15.84 -6.93 -11.73
N PHE A 22 -16.49 -8.04 -11.35
CA PHE A 22 -16.15 -8.78 -10.13
C PHE A 22 -14.71 -9.28 -10.12
N ILE A 23 -14.27 -9.91 -11.22
CA ILE A 23 -12.89 -10.38 -11.35
C ILE A 23 -11.94 -9.20 -11.22
N SER A 24 -12.26 -8.07 -11.87
CA SER A 24 -11.45 -6.85 -11.72
C SER A 24 -11.36 -6.47 -10.25
N ILE A 25 -12.46 -6.23 -9.55
CA ILE A 25 -12.43 -5.79 -8.16
C ILE A 25 -11.66 -6.78 -7.26
N PHE A 26 -11.88 -8.09 -7.39
CA PHE A 26 -11.31 -9.07 -6.47
C PHE A 26 -9.87 -9.49 -6.78
N THR A 27 -9.34 -9.22 -7.97
CA THR A 27 -7.97 -9.61 -8.33
C THR A 27 -6.95 -9.06 -7.33
N LEU A 28 -7.08 -7.78 -6.94
CA LEU A 28 -6.12 -7.15 -6.03
C LEU A 28 -6.24 -7.69 -4.60
N PHE A 29 -7.45 -8.00 -4.15
CA PHE A 29 -7.68 -8.65 -2.86
C PHE A 29 -7.13 -10.08 -2.83
N ALA A 30 -7.28 -10.82 -3.93
CA ALA A 30 -6.72 -12.16 -4.05
C ALA A 30 -5.19 -12.10 -3.94
N GLU A 31 -4.54 -11.18 -4.66
CA GLU A 31 -3.09 -10.98 -4.57
C GLU A 31 -2.64 -10.58 -3.16
N ALA A 32 -3.30 -9.61 -2.53
CA ALA A 32 -3.00 -9.19 -1.17
C ALA A 32 -3.20 -10.34 -0.16
N THR A 33 -4.24 -11.15 -0.32
CA THR A 33 -4.51 -12.32 0.53
C THR A 33 -3.43 -13.37 0.39
N THR A 34 -3.07 -13.75 -0.85
CA THR A 34 -2.01 -14.72 -1.11
C THR A 34 -0.68 -14.28 -0.51
N ARG A 35 -0.33 -12.99 -0.63
CA ARG A 35 0.93 -12.44 -0.10
C ARG A 35 0.95 -12.38 1.43
N THR A 36 -0.15 -11.96 2.05
CA THR A 36 -0.24 -11.80 3.52
C THR A 36 -0.42 -13.12 4.26
N GLN A 37 -0.96 -14.15 3.59
CA GLN A 37 -1.12 -15.50 4.14
C GLN A 37 0.01 -16.45 3.75
N ALA A 38 1.04 -16.00 3.03
CA ALA A 38 2.17 -16.83 2.68
C ALA A 38 2.96 -17.20 3.94
N GLU A 39 3.07 -18.51 4.23
CA GLU A 39 3.73 -19.06 5.43
C GLU A 39 5.20 -18.61 5.59
N GLN A 40 5.85 -18.19 4.50
CA GLN A 40 7.27 -17.84 4.47
C GLN A 40 7.55 -16.34 4.68
N SER A 41 6.55 -15.46 4.63
CA SER A 41 6.74 -14.01 4.74
C SER A 41 5.53 -13.29 5.35
N ILE A 42 5.16 -13.63 6.58
CA ILE A 42 4.22 -12.81 7.35
C ILE A 42 4.98 -11.56 7.77
N SER A 43 4.84 -10.50 6.98
CA SER A 43 5.48 -9.23 7.30
C SER A 43 4.44 -8.14 7.38
N ILE A 44 4.37 -7.52 8.55
CA ILE A 44 3.70 -6.24 8.80
C ILE A 44 4.10 -5.17 7.78
N SER A 45 5.26 -5.32 7.10
CA SER A 45 5.69 -4.48 5.98
C SER A 45 4.79 -4.51 4.75
N LEU A 46 3.96 -5.55 4.57
CA LEU A 46 3.03 -5.65 3.45
C LEU A 46 1.79 -4.79 3.65
N VAL A 47 1.46 -4.46 4.89
CA VAL A 47 0.18 -3.85 5.27
C VAL A 47 0.01 -2.49 4.60
N GLY A 48 0.97 -1.59 4.78
CA GLY A 48 0.90 -0.23 4.22
C GLY A 48 0.80 -0.20 2.69
N PRO A 49 1.76 -0.82 1.98
CA PRO A 49 1.72 -0.97 0.53
C PRO A 49 0.42 -1.57 0.01
N SER A 50 -0.09 -2.63 0.65
CA SER A 50 -1.32 -3.31 0.22
C SER A 50 -2.55 -2.42 0.40
N ILE A 51 -2.70 -1.77 1.55
CA ILE A 51 -3.85 -0.89 1.83
C ILE A 51 -3.86 0.27 0.83
N LEU A 52 -2.71 0.90 0.59
CA LEU A 52 -2.61 2.03 -0.33
C LEU A 52 -2.93 1.62 -1.78
N ALA A 53 -2.44 0.46 -2.21
CA ALA A 53 -2.76 -0.08 -3.53
C ALA A 53 -4.25 -0.39 -3.67
N ILE A 54 -4.85 -1.07 -2.67
CA ILE A 54 -6.29 -1.38 -2.65
C ILE A 54 -7.15 -0.12 -2.66
N TYR A 55 -6.74 0.92 -1.91
CA TYR A 55 -7.45 2.19 -1.89
C TYR A 55 -7.55 2.81 -3.30
N TYR A 56 -6.42 2.99 -3.98
CA TYR A 56 -6.42 3.60 -5.31
C TYR A 56 -7.09 2.72 -6.37
N ASP A 57 -6.95 1.41 -6.24
CA ASP A 57 -7.60 0.48 -7.16
C ASP A 57 -9.12 0.51 -7.02
N LEU A 58 -9.65 0.51 -5.79
CA LEU A 58 -11.09 0.69 -5.55
C LEU A 58 -11.57 2.07 -6.00
N GLU A 59 -10.77 3.12 -5.80
CA GLU A 59 -11.10 4.46 -6.30
C GLU A 59 -11.24 4.45 -7.83
N ASN A 60 -10.29 3.83 -8.53
CA ASN A 60 -10.32 3.69 -9.98
C ASN A 60 -11.50 2.81 -10.45
N GLU A 61 -11.71 1.66 -9.81
CA GLU A 61 -12.82 0.75 -10.14
C GLU A 61 -14.19 1.40 -9.91
N SER A 62 -14.33 2.25 -8.89
CA SER A 62 -15.57 3.01 -8.65
C SER A 62 -15.96 3.93 -9.83
N ARG A 63 -14.96 4.41 -10.59
CA ARG A 63 -15.15 5.27 -11.77
C ARG A 63 -15.45 4.45 -13.03
N ILE A 64 -14.89 3.25 -13.15
CA ILE A 64 -14.95 2.41 -14.37
C ILE A 64 -16.16 1.46 -14.34
N CYS A 65 -16.42 0.83 -13.20
CA CYS A 65 -17.47 -0.18 -13.06
C CYS A 65 -18.87 0.40 -13.26
N LYS A 66 -19.69 -0.28 -14.06
CA LYS A 66 -21.08 0.13 -14.36
C LYS A 66 -22.08 -0.65 -13.54
N HIS A 67 -21.81 -1.93 -13.26
CA HIS A 67 -22.77 -2.85 -12.66
C HIS A 67 -22.48 -3.13 -11.17
N THR A 68 -21.21 -3.07 -10.74
CA THR A 68 -20.78 -3.42 -9.38
C THR A 68 -20.49 -2.21 -8.47
N LYS A 69 -21.03 -1.02 -8.80
CA LYS A 69 -20.77 0.22 -8.03
C LYS A 69 -21.09 0.11 -6.54
N SER A 70 -22.18 -0.56 -6.19
CA SER A 70 -22.57 -0.78 -4.79
C SER A 70 -21.55 -1.62 -4.03
N LEU A 71 -20.96 -2.62 -4.69
CA LEU A 71 -19.87 -3.42 -4.14
C LEU A 71 -18.61 -2.58 -3.94
N CYS A 72 -18.18 -1.82 -4.95
CA CYS A 72 -17.02 -0.92 -4.81
C CYS A 72 -17.20 0.04 -3.64
N HIS A 73 -18.38 0.65 -3.51
CA HIS A 73 -18.71 1.54 -2.40
C HIS A 73 -18.66 0.82 -1.05
N ALA A 74 -19.25 -0.39 -0.94
CA ALA A 74 -19.22 -1.17 0.28
C ALA A 74 -17.79 -1.58 0.68
N LEU A 75 -16.96 -1.99 -0.28
CA LEU A 75 -15.56 -2.32 -0.06
C LEU A 75 -14.74 -1.10 0.35
N MET A 76 -14.91 0.04 -0.31
CA MET A 76 -14.26 1.30 0.06
C MET A 76 -14.65 1.72 1.48
N THR A 77 -15.96 1.70 1.80
CA THR A 77 -16.46 2.02 3.15
C THR A 77 -15.85 1.07 4.20
N SER A 78 -15.75 -0.22 3.91
CA SER A 78 -15.13 -1.22 4.78
C SER A 78 -13.63 -0.98 4.97
N LEU A 79 -12.92 -0.61 3.90
CA LEU A 79 -11.50 -0.26 3.92
C LEU A 79 -11.26 0.96 4.81
N LEU A 80 -11.99 2.06 4.57
CA LEU A 80 -11.91 3.30 5.35
C LEU A 80 -12.30 3.09 6.82
N ALA A 81 -13.31 2.28 7.11
CA ALA A 81 -13.73 2.00 8.48
C ALA A 81 -12.70 1.19 9.30
N ARG A 82 -11.84 0.41 8.64
CA ARG A 82 -10.87 -0.47 9.30
C ARG A 82 -9.46 0.13 9.31
N PHE A 83 -9.07 0.77 8.22
CA PHE A 83 -7.72 1.32 8.02
C PHE A 83 -7.72 2.85 7.95
N GLY A 84 -8.82 3.50 8.33
CA GLY A 84 -8.96 4.94 8.18
C GLY A 84 -7.92 5.73 8.97
N GLY A 85 -7.53 5.26 10.16
CA GLY A 85 -6.43 5.88 10.91
C GLY A 85 -5.10 5.84 10.16
N PHE A 86 -4.75 4.68 9.58
CA PHE A 86 -3.58 4.54 8.71
C PHE A 86 -3.64 5.46 7.48
N LEU A 87 -4.82 5.55 6.86
CA LEU A 87 -5.03 6.39 5.68
C LEU A 87 -4.92 7.88 6.01
N LEU A 88 -5.36 8.31 7.20
CA LEU A 88 -5.14 9.66 7.69
C LEU A 88 -3.66 9.96 7.88
N ASP A 89 -2.87 9.01 8.37
CA ASP A 89 -1.42 9.15 8.45
C ASP A 89 -0.75 9.30 7.08
N LEU A 90 -1.38 8.78 6.02
CA LEU A 90 -0.99 9.00 4.62
C LEU A 90 -1.58 10.28 4.01
N GLU A 91 -2.22 11.12 4.81
CA GLU A 91 -2.94 12.34 4.38
C GLU A 91 -4.07 12.08 3.36
N ILE A 92 -4.63 10.86 3.36
CA ILE A 92 -5.78 10.52 2.51
C ILE A 92 -7.06 10.99 3.20
N PRO A 93 -7.97 11.69 2.48
CA PRO A 93 -9.22 12.15 3.06
C PRO A 93 -10.13 10.97 3.42
N VAL A 94 -10.69 11.01 4.63
CA VAL A 94 -11.62 9.98 5.13
C VAL A 94 -12.87 10.66 5.69
N ASP A 95 -14.05 10.19 5.28
CA ASP A 95 -15.34 10.74 5.70
C ASP A 95 -15.60 10.56 7.21
N ASP A 96 -16.24 11.54 7.84
CA ASP A 96 -16.51 11.52 9.28
C ASP A 96 -17.40 10.33 9.70
N HIS A 97 -18.32 9.90 8.84
CA HIS A 97 -19.22 8.78 9.11
C HIS A 97 -18.49 7.45 9.38
N VAL A 98 -17.30 7.24 8.81
CA VAL A 98 -16.49 6.03 9.05
C VAL A 98 -15.55 6.17 10.25
N LYS A 99 -15.26 7.39 10.73
CA LYS A 99 -14.41 7.65 11.90
C LYS A 99 -15.00 7.16 13.21
N HIS A 100 -16.32 7.09 13.31
CA HIS A 100 -17.02 6.66 14.52
C HIS A 100 -17.05 5.13 14.72
N ARG A 101 -16.45 4.36 13.81
CA ARG A 101 -16.37 2.90 13.94
C ARG A 101 -15.28 2.52 14.95
N ASN A 102 -15.59 1.58 15.85
CA ASN A 102 -14.62 1.08 16.84
C ASN A 102 -13.34 0.51 16.21
N THR A 103 -13.38 0.14 14.93
CA THR A 103 -12.23 -0.42 14.19
C THR A 103 -11.32 0.63 13.56
N PHE A 104 -11.70 1.92 13.56
CA PHE A 104 -11.04 2.95 12.77
C PHE A 104 -9.56 3.16 13.14
N ASN A 105 -9.26 3.09 14.44
CA ASN A 105 -7.92 3.33 14.99
C ASN A 105 -7.07 2.06 15.14
N LEU A 106 -7.53 0.89 14.67
CA LEU A 106 -6.81 -0.37 14.84
C LEU A 106 -5.45 -0.39 14.13
N PHE A 107 -5.29 0.44 13.10
CA PHE A 107 -4.08 0.51 12.26
C PHE A 107 -3.42 1.89 12.27
N SER A 108 -3.67 2.72 13.30
CA SER A 108 -3.09 4.07 13.42
C SER A 108 -1.66 4.11 13.98
N ASP A 109 -1.04 2.96 14.22
CA ASP A 109 0.31 2.91 14.75
C ASP A 109 1.33 3.15 13.62
N ASP A 110 2.30 4.05 13.87
CA ASP A 110 3.38 4.38 12.94
C ASP A 110 4.20 3.14 12.53
N ILE A 111 4.13 2.03 13.26
CA ILE A 111 4.72 0.74 12.88
C ILE A 111 4.32 0.27 11.48
N PHE A 112 3.10 0.56 11.02
CA PHE A 112 2.67 0.17 9.67
C PHE A 112 3.37 0.98 8.57
N LEU A 113 3.82 2.21 8.89
CA LEU A 113 4.66 3.01 8.00
C LEU A 113 6.12 2.54 8.05
N VAL A 114 6.65 2.37 9.26
CA VAL A 114 8.07 2.04 9.46
C VAL A 114 8.40 0.62 9.01
N ALA A 115 7.53 -0.36 9.29
CA ALA A 115 7.75 -1.75 8.88
C ALA A 115 7.95 -1.89 7.37
N SER A 116 7.15 -1.16 6.59
CA SER A 116 7.24 -1.12 5.13
C SER A 116 8.58 -0.52 4.67
N PHE A 117 9.10 0.46 5.40
CA PHE A 117 10.41 1.06 5.11
C PHE A 117 11.59 0.13 5.42
N LEU A 118 11.51 -0.61 6.53
CA LEU A 118 12.57 -1.53 6.96
C LEU A 118 12.64 -2.78 6.08
N ASP A 119 11.61 -3.06 5.30
CA ASP A 119 11.61 -4.13 4.32
C ASP A 119 12.41 -3.72 3.07
N GLY A 120 13.45 -4.50 2.77
CA GLY A 120 14.31 -4.29 1.61
C GLY A 120 13.59 -4.28 0.26
N GLN A 121 12.43 -4.95 0.16
CA GLN A 121 11.58 -5.01 -1.03
C GLN A 121 10.87 -3.67 -1.29
N PHE A 122 10.31 -3.05 -0.24
CA PHE A 122 9.47 -1.86 -0.36
C PHE A 122 10.25 -0.57 -0.17
N ARG A 123 10.97 -0.44 0.96
CA ARG A 123 11.62 0.82 1.38
C ARG A 123 10.64 2.00 1.27
N LEU A 124 11.02 3.09 0.61
CA LEU A 124 10.13 4.23 0.29
C LEU A 124 9.45 4.10 -1.08
N ARG A 125 9.73 3.06 -1.87
CA ARG A 125 9.27 2.96 -3.27
C ARG A 125 7.74 2.93 -3.38
N TRP A 126 7.09 2.23 -2.45
CA TRP A 126 5.63 2.12 -2.41
C TRP A 126 4.92 3.47 -2.23
N ILE A 127 5.54 4.44 -1.55
CA ILE A 127 5.03 5.82 -1.46
C ILE A 127 5.37 6.58 -2.73
N ILE A 128 6.63 6.54 -3.17
CA ILE A 128 7.12 7.31 -4.34
C ILE A 128 6.32 6.97 -5.61
N GLN A 129 5.98 5.70 -5.81
CA GLN A 129 5.27 5.20 -6.99
C GLN A 129 3.74 5.20 -6.84
N SER A 130 3.22 5.56 -5.66
CA SER A 130 1.77 5.69 -5.45
C SER A 130 1.16 6.85 -6.24
N ALA A 131 -0.17 6.93 -6.23
CA ALA A 131 -0.90 8.06 -6.81
C ALA A 131 -1.03 9.28 -5.86
N LEU A 132 -0.28 9.30 -4.74
CA LEU A 132 -0.28 10.45 -3.81
C LEU A 132 0.26 11.73 -4.49
N PRO A 133 -0.17 12.93 -4.05
CA PRO A 133 0.43 14.18 -4.47
C PRO A 133 1.92 14.24 -4.13
N LEU A 134 2.71 14.94 -4.96
CA LEU A 134 4.17 15.02 -4.78
C LEU A 134 4.55 15.58 -3.40
N ASP A 135 3.93 16.67 -2.99
CA ASP A 135 4.21 17.30 -1.69
C ASP A 135 3.92 16.35 -0.51
N THR A 136 2.85 15.55 -0.62
CA THR A 136 2.49 14.53 0.39
C THR A 136 3.53 13.40 0.41
N LYS A 137 4.00 12.94 -0.76
CA LYS A 137 5.05 11.92 -0.83
C LYS A 137 6.33 12.36 -0.13
N ASP A 138 6.77 13.60 -0.36
CA ASP A 138 7.98 14.14 0.25
C ASP A 138 7.83 14.25 1.78
N ARG A 139 6.70 14.80 2.26
CA ARG A 139 6.40 14.85 3.70
C ARG A 139 6.36 13.47 4.35
N LEU A 140 5.73 12.49 3.73
CA LEU A 140 5.65 11.13 4.26
C LEU A 140 7.02 10.45 4.28
N CYS A 141 7.83 10.63 3.23
CA CYS A 141 9.18 10.10 3.20
C CYS A 141 10.03 10.67 4.34
N GLU A 142 9.96 11.98 4.60
CA GLU A 142 10.65 12.60 5.72
C GLU A 142 10.07 12.15 7.08
N LYS A 143 8.74 12.06 7.23
CA LYS A 143 8.10 11.50 8.43
C LYS A 143 8.67 10.13 8.78
N ILE A 144 8.72 9.23 7.80
CA ILE A 144 9.21 7.86 7.99
C ILE A 144 10.70 7.83 8.36
N LYS A 145 11.54 8.62 7.67
CA LYS A 145 12.98 8.72 8.02
C LYS A 145 13.17 9.19 9.46
N ASN A 146 12.41 10.21 9.88
CA ASN A 146 12.48 10.74 11.23
C ASN A 146 12.01 9.72 12.29
N LEU A 147 10.93 8.99 12.02
CA LEU A 147 10.47 7.90 12.90
C LEU A 147 11.54 6.82 13.07
N VAL A 148 12.14 6.37 11.98
CA VAL A 148 13.21 5.36 12.01
C VAL A 148 14.43 5.87 12.77
N ALA A 149 14.85 7.11 12.52
CA ALA A 149 15.98 7.72 13.22
C ALA A 149 15.72 7.83 14.73
N LEU A 150 14.51 8.23 15.13
CA LEU A 150 14.10 8.30 16.52
C LEU A 150 14.14 6.91 17.18
N TRP A 151 13.58 5.90 16.54
CA TRP A 151 13.55 4.54 17.06
C TRP A 151 14.95 3.93 17.16
N ALA A 152 15.81 4.19 16.17
CA ALA A 152 17.21 3.79 16.21
C ALA A 152 17.94 4.45 17.39
N PHE A 153 17.72 5.75 17.62
CA PHE A 153 18.32 6.45 18.76
C PHE A 153 17.85 5.88 20.10
N GLN A 154 16.56 5.59 20.25
CA GLN A 154 16.01 4.97 21.47
C GLN A 154 16.60 3.58 21.74
N LEU A 155 16.73 2.75 20.69
CA LEU A 155 17.33 1.42 20.80
C LEU A 155 18.81 1.49 21.20
N ILE A 156 19.56 2.47 20.67
CA ILE A 156 20.97 2.66 21.01
C ILE A 156 21.13 3.21 22.44
N GLY A 157 20.31 4.19 22.84
CA GLY A 157 20.34 4.80 24.17
C GLY A 157 19.94 3.85 25.30
N CYS A 158 18.98 2.94 25.07
CA CYS A 158 18.63 1.91 26.06
C CYS A 158 19.70 0.82 26.22
N ASN A 159 20.63 0.66 25.26
CA ASN A 159 21.72 -0.30 25.38
C ASN A 159 22.92 0.26 26.17
N THR A 160 23.05 1.58 26.29
CA THR A 160 24.17 2.22 27.00
C THR A 160 24.00 2.27 28.52
N ASP A 161 22.77 2.23 29.04
CA ASP A 161 22.53 2.22 30.50
C ASP A 161 22.84 0.86 31.18
N ASN A 162 23.22 -0.17 30.41
CA ASN A 162 23.64 -1.48 30.91
C ASN A 162 25.17 -1.70 30.89
N GLN A 163 25.97 -0.69 30.58
CA GLN A 163 27.43 -0.75 30.71
C GLN A 163 27.99 0.56 31.26
N ASP A 164 27.84 0.78 32.56
CA ASP A 164 28.73 1.69 33.29
C ASP A 164 29.85 0.89 33.98
N GLY A 165 31.02 1.02 33.39
CA GLY A 165 32.30 0.51 33.87
C GLY A 165 33.47 1.05 33.02
N ASN A 166 33.76 2.35 33.19
CA ASN A 166 34.94 3.13 32.78
C ASN A 166 34.96 3.87 31.42
N VAL A 167 34.64 5.18 31.51
CA VAL A 167 35.46 6.37 31.15
C VAL A 167 36.54 6.21 30.07
N THR A 168 36.49 7.03 29.00
CA THR A 168 37.42 8.17 28.74
C THR A 168 37.01 8.93 27.46
N GLN A 169 37.15 10.26 27.53
CA GLN A 169 36.98 11.28 26.47
C GLN A 169 37.74 10.99 25.17
N ALA A 170 37.19 11.41 24.02
CA ALA A 170 37.91 12.16 22.97
C ALA A 170 36.98 12.66 21.84
N GLU A 171 36.93 13.98 21.71
CA GLU A 171 37.02 14.83 20.50
C GLU A 171 36.16 14.61 19.24
N ALA A 172 35.63 15.75 18.80
CA ALA A 172 34.90 16.01 17.58
C ALA A 172 35.75 15.88 16.31
N THR A 173 35.12 15.52 15.19
CA THR A 173 35.45 16.10 13.88
C THR A 173 34.29 15.98 12.89
N THR A 174 34.01 17.12 12.26
CA THR A 174 33.11 17.37 11.13
C THR A 174 33.53 16.63 9.86
N SER A 175 32.58 16.16 9.05
CA SER A 175 32.79 16.11 7.59
C SER A 175 31.47 16.06 6.80
N THR A 176 31.33 17.08 5.96
CA THR A 176 30.33 17.31 4.91
C THR A 176 30.75 16.59 3.64
N VAL A 177 29.90 15.77 3.01
CA VAL A 177 29.87 15.61 1.54
C VAL A 177 28.46 15.20 1.10
N GLY A 178 27.83 16.04 0.28
CA GLY A 178 26.59 15.72 -0.42
C GLY A 178 26.84 14.90 -1.68
N ASN A 179 25.80 14.26 -2.21
CA ASN A 179 25.68 14.07 -3.65
C ASN A 179 24.22 13.95 -4.07
N VAL A 180 23.82 14.96 -4.83
CA VAL A 180 22.65 15.05 -5.70
C VAL A 180 22.88 14.09 -6.88
N LEU A 181 21.89 13.27 -7.25
CA LEU A 181 21.85 12.73 -8.61
C LEU A 181 20.44 12.81 -9.20
N LEU A 182 20.45 13.40 -10.38
CA LEU A 182 19.35 13.89 -11.18
C LEU A 182 18.42 12.80 -11.74
N CYS A 183 17.20 13.27 -11.94
CA CYS A 183 16.15 12.79 -12.82
C CYS A 183 16.62 12.58 -14.27
N THR A 184 16.17 11.49 -14.90
CA THR A 184 15.98 11.43 -16.35
C THR A 184 14.58 10.92 -16.67
N LYS A 185 13.85 11.76 -17.41
CA LYS A 185 12.60 11.45 -18.11
C LYS A 185 12.87 10.45 -19.22
N ASP A 186 11.87 9.61 -19.52
CA ASP A 186 11.53 9.23 -20.89
C ASP A 186 10.01 9.09 -21.03
N ILE A 187 9.54 9.43 -22.23
CA ILE A 187 8.17 9.78 -22.64
C ILE A 187 7.74 8.88 -23.81
N CYS A 188 6.42 8.59 -23.88
CA CYS A 188 5.60 8.03 -25.00
C CYS A 188 5.84 6.54 -25.36
N ASP A 189 4.88 5.74 -25.85
CA ASP A 189 3.58 5.96 -26.52
C ASP A 189 2.74 4.64 -26.51
N GLY A 190 1.43 4.73 -26.81
CA GLY A 190 0.71 3.71 -27.58
C GLY A 190 -0.17 2.63 -26.88
N GLY A 191 -1.47 2.93 -26.75
CA GLY A 191 -2.60 2.07 -27.19
C GLY A 191 -2.90 0.72 -26.52
N GLY A 192 -3.95 0.67 -25.68
CA GLY A 192 -4.61 -0.57 -25.27
C GLY A 192 -5.73 -0.32 -24.25
N LEU A 193 -6.97 -0.65 -24.62
CA LEU A 193 -8.17 -0.53 -23.78
C LEU A 193 -8.05 -1.41 -22.53
N THR A 194 -8.28 -0.77 -21.39
CA THR A 194 -7.92 -1.14 -19.99
C THR A 194 -6.43 -0.96 -19.67
N PRO A 195 -6.06 -0.11 -18.68
CA PRO A 195 -4.69 -0.03 -18.22
C PRO A 195 -4.26 -1.43 -17.80
N LYS A 196 -3.15 -1.95 -18.37
CA LYS A 196 -2.49 -3.16 -17.85
C LYS A 196 -2.39 -2.99 -16.35
N ARG A 197 -3.18 -3.77 -15.59
CA ARG A 197 -3.19 -3.66 -14.14
C ARG A 197 -1.82 -4.08 -13.66
N LYS A 198 -1.11 -3.12 -13.10
CA LYS A 198 0.15 -3.35 -12.42
C LYS A 198 -0.17 -4.23 -11.21
N SER A 199 0.49 -5.37 -11.10
CA SER A 199 0.45 -6.20 -9.87
C SER A 199 0.64 -5.28 -8.66
N LEU A 200 0.01 -5.64 -7.53
CA LEU A 200 0.09 -4.95 -6.23
C LEU A 200 1.52 -4.46 -5.94
N PHE A 201 2.53 -5.23 -6.39
CA PHE A 201 3.95 -4.92 -6.24
C PHE A 201 4.77 -5.04 -7.52
N SER A 202 4.19 -4.77 -8.69
CA SER A 202 4.93 -4.72 -9.97
C SER A 202 6.17 -3.81 -9.95
N TYR A 203 6.30 -2.95 -8.93
CA TYR A 203 7.44 -2.08 -8.72
C TYR A 203 8.51 -2.62 -7.74
N CYS A 204 8.24 -3.73 -7.08
CA CYS A 204 9.15 -4.40 -6.14
C CYS A 204 9.97 -5.51 -6.82
N GLU A 205 9.61 -5.89 -8.05
CA GLU A 205 10.42 -6.79 -8.86
C GLU A 205 11.71 -6.07 -9.27
N ALA A 206 12.82 -6.43 -8.62
CA ALA A 206 14.14 -6.08 -9.11
C ALA A 206 14.33 -6.69 -10.51
N PRO A 207 15.03 -6.01 -11.43
CA PRO A 207 15.41 -6.64 -12.70
C PRO A 207 16.18 -7.92 -12.37
N GLN A 208 15.63 -9.06 -12.75
CA GLN A 208 16.37 -10.31 -12.79
C GLN A 208 17.42 -10.16 -13.89
N ASN A 209 18.66 -9.86 -13.47
CA ASN A 209 19.84 -10.01 -14.32
C ASN A 209 20.25 -11.48 -14.36
#